data_AF-A0A961C989-F1
#
_entry.id   AF-A0A961C989-F1
#
_cell.length_a   1.000
_cell.length_b   1.000
_cell.length_c   1.000
_cell.angle_alpha   90.00
_cell.angle_beta   90.00
_cell.angle_gamma   90.00
#
_symmetry.space_group_name_H-M   'P 1'
#
loop_
_entity.id
_entity.type
_entity.pdbx_description
1 polymer ?
#
loop_
_entity_poly.entity_id
_entity_poly.type
_entity_poly.pdbx_seq_one_letter_code
_entity_poly.pdbx_strand_id
1 'polypeptide(L)'
;HILDGQDHVTAYVVQPVLDSESLGPEVLRNCEPDAEHPLLVAIADSVIRTCDERTGLDAQVSNWVFTEDRLRYLDVTTPMTFDPDGKPLLDLDVFLAAYPWALRGVLGRFVAPGVISAYRDPRNVLVDFTANLLKEQLADWVPAAIAAANRVVSPAIDSDEIARYYRSDARLWEVMSRLRSADRWWQRKVRRRTYPFLLPGRVQR
;
A
#
# COMPACT_ATOMS: atom_id res chain seq x y z
N HIS A 1 -3.83 -15.33 17.73
CA HIS A 1 -4.69 -15.78 18.85
C HIS A 1 -6.16 -15.63 18.48
N ILE A 2 -7.03 -16.51 18.98
CA ILE A 2 -8.48 -16.39 18.86
C ILE A 2 -9.03 -16.03 20.24
N LEU A 3 -9.74 -14.91 20.35
CA LEU A 3 -10.54 -14.59 21.52
C LEU A 3 -12.00 -14.93 21.22
N ASP A 4 -12.59 -15.78 22.05
CA ASP A 4 -14.01 -16.13 22.01
C ASP A 4 -14.77 -15.12 22.88
N GLY A 5 -15.31 -14.09 22.24
CA GLY A 5 -16.35 -13.26 22.86
C GLY A 5 -17.67 -13.99 22.71
N GLN A 6 -18.58 -13.90 23.68
CA GLN A 6 -19.78 -14.76 23.88
C GLN A 6 -20.67 -15.08 22.65
N ASP A 7 -20.46 -14.46 21.48
CA ASP A 7 -21.09 -14.80 20.19
C ASP A 7 -20.17 -14.64 18.94
N HIS A 8 -18.89 -14.26 19.07
CA HIS A 8 -18.00 -13.93 17.94
C HIS A 8 -16.55 -14.37 18.16
N VAL A 9 -16.01 -15.07 17.16
CA VAL A 9 -14.59 -15.43 17.04
C VAL A 9 -13.82 -14.27 16.41
N THR A 10 -12.87 -13.68 17.14
CA THR A 10 -11.94 -12.68 16.59
C THR A 10 -10.55 -13.27 16.47
N ALA A 11 -10.03 -13.31 15.25
CA ALA A 11 -8.66 -13.75 14.96
C ALA A 11 -7.69 -12.56 14.98
N TYR A 12 -6.56 -12.73 15.67
CA TYR A 12 -5.45 -11.78 15.71
C TYR A 12 -4.19 -12.42 15.14
N VAL A 13 -3.51 -11.69 14.26
CA VAL A 13 -2.13 -11.96 13.88
C VAL A 13 -1.23 -11.44 15.00
N VAL A 14 -0.36 -12.30 15.52
CA VAL A 14 0.66 -11.92 16.51
C VAL A 14 2.01 -12.26 15.93
N GLN A 15 2.89 -11.27 15.90
CA GLN A 15 4.26 -11.39 15.44
C GLN A 15 5.21 -10.83 16.50
N PRO A 16 6.48 -11.27 16.53
CA PRO A 16 7.49 -10.65 17.37
C PRO A 16 7.56 -9.14 17.15
N VAL A 17 7.73 -8.38 18.23
CA VAL A 17 7.95 -6.94 18.14
C VAL A 17 9.31 -6.72 17.49
N LEU A 18 9.31 -6.03 16.36
CA LEU A 18 10.53 -5.56 15.71
C LEU A 18 10.97 -4.26 16.37
N ASP A 19 12.27 -4.00 16.35
CA ASP A 19 12.80 -2.74 16.85
C ASP A 19 12.23 -1.58 16.03
N SER A 20 11.56 -0.63 16.69
CA SER A 20 10.92 0.50 16.02
C SER A 20 11.92 1.37 15.27
N GLU A 21 13.15 1.50 15.77
CA GLU A 21 14.20 2.30 15.12
C GLU A 21 14.67 1.67 13.80
N SER A 22 14.40 0.38 13.59
CA SER A 22 14.73 -0.34 12.36
C SER A 22 13.66 -0.26 11.28
N LEU A 23 12.49 0.32 11.57
CA LEU A 23 11.41 0.49 10.59
C LEU A 23 11.84 1.50 9.53
N GLY A 24 11.53 1.23 8.26
CA GLY A 24 11.94 2.06 7.13
C GLY A 24 11.71 3.56 7.33
N PRO A 25 10.52 4.02 7.78
CA PRO A 25 10.30 5.43 8.05
C PRO A 25 11.23 6.01 9.12
N GLU A 26 11.46 5.29 10.22
CA GLU A 26 12.32 5.73 11.33
C GLU A 26 13.79 5.78 10.90
N VAL A 27 14.25 4.80 10.10
CA VAL A 27 15.58 4.81 9.53
C VAL A 27 15.81 6.08 8.69
N LEU A 28 14.86 6.44 7.83
CA LEU A 28 14.95 7.66 7.02
C LEU A 28 14.82 8.94 7.88
N ARG A 29 13.98 8.97 8.92
CA ARG A 29 13.86 10.13 9.84
C ARG A 29 15.17 10.42 10.58
N ASN A 30 15.96 9.39 10.86
CA ASN A 30 17.21 9.50 11.60
C ASN A 30 18.45 9.71 10.71
N CYS A 31 18.27 9.85 9.39
CA CYS A 31 19.34 10.05 8.43
C CYS A 31 19.11 11.31 7.59
N GLU A 32 20.18 11.80 6.93
CA GLU A 32 20.06 12.86 5.93
C GLU A 32 19.66 12.27 4.56
N PRO A 33 18.84 12.98 3.76
CA PRO A 33 18.46 12.53 2.43
C PRO A 33 19.68 12.27 1.52
N ASP A 34 19.83 11.02 1.08
CA ASP A 34 20.89 10.59 0.17
C ASP A 34 20.33 9.56 -0.81
N ALA A 35 20.59 9.77 -2.11
CA ALA A 35 20.18 8.85 -3.17
C ALA A 35 20.94 7.51 -3.13
N GLU A 36 22.12 7.48 -2.52
CA GLU A 36 22.89 6.26 -2.27
C GLU A 36 22.50 5.57 -0.96
N HIS A 37 21.54 6.11 -0.20
CA HIS A 37 21.19 5.55 1.10
C HIS A 37 20.83 4.05 0.94
N PRO A 38 21.48 3.13 1.69
CA PRO A 38 21.33 1.69 1.48
C PRO A 38 19.90 1.17 1.48
N LEU A 39 19.02 1.75 2.31
CA LEU A 39 17.59 1.43 2.32
C LEU A 39 16.90 1.71 0.98
N LEU A 40 17.13 2.88 0.37
CA LEU A 40 16.48 3.24 -0.90
C LEU A 40 16.95 2.33 -2.03
N VAL A 41 18.26 2.10 -2.11
CA VAL A 41 18.87 1.21 -3.10
C VAL A 41 18.33 -0.21 -2.94
N ALA A 42 18.29 -0.73 -1.71
CA ALA A 42 17.79 -2.07 -1.44
C ALA A 42 16.29 -2.23 -1.78
N ILE A 43 15.46 -1.21 -1.51
CA ILE A 43 14.04 -1.21 -1.89
C ILE A 43 13.91 -1.22 -3.41
N ALA A 44 14.62 -0.33 -4.11
CA ALA A 44 14.59 -0.25 -5.57
C ALA A 44 15.01 -1.58 -6.22
N ASP A 45 16.11 -2.17 -5.76
CA ASP A 45 16.57 -3.48 -6.22
C ASP A 45 15.58 -4.62 -5.91
N SER A 46 14.87 -4.54 -4.79
CA SER A 46 13.86 -5.54 -4.42
C SER A 46 12.62 -5.44 -5.30
N VAL A 47 12.20 -4.23 -5.67
CA VAL A 47 11.11 -3.99 -6.63
C VAL A 47 11.46 -4.60 -7.99
N ILE A 48 12.65 -4.33 -8.54
CA ILE A 48 13.06 -4.88 -9.84
C ILE A 48 13.13 -6.41 -9.82
N ARG A 49 13.60 -7.00 -8.73
CA ARG A 49 13.73 -8.46 -8.62
C ARG A 49 12.39 -9.18 -8.39
N THR A 50 11.39 -8.48 -7.88
CA THR A 50 10.12 -9.09 -7.45
C THR A 50 8.99 -8.81 -8.44
N CYS A 51 8.94 -7.63 -9.03
CA CYS A 51 7.84 -7.24 -9.90
C CYS A 51 8.05 -7.79 -11.31
N ASP A 52 7.11 -8.62 -11.76
CA ASP A 52 7.07 -9.18 -13.11
C ASP A 52 5.61 -9.36 -13.59
N GLU A 53 5.41 -10.12 -14.67
CA GLU A 53 4.07 -10.37 -15.23
C GLU A 53 3.11 -11.09 -14.26
N ARG A 54 3.67 -11.82 -13.29
CA ARG A 54 3.00 -12.75 -12.37
C ARG A 54 3.08 -12.34 -10.92
N THR A 55 4.00 -11.47 -10.53
CA THR A 55 4.19 -11.01 -9.15
C THR A 55 4.24 -9.50 -9.05
N GLY A 56 3.61 -8.95 -8.01
CA GLY A 56 3.67 -7.55 -7.64
C GLY A 56 4.13 -7.37 -6.20
N LEU A 57 4.42 -6.12 -5.83
CA LEU A 57 4.96 -5.77 -4.53
C LEU A 57 4.38 -4.43 -4.06
N ASP A 58 3.90 -4.36 -2.82
CA ASP A 58 3.63 -3.09 -2.15
C ASP A 58 4.91 -2.62 -1.45
N ALA A 59 5.66 -1.76 -2.12
CA ALA A 59 6.98 -1.32 -1.69
C ALA A 59 6.97 -0.09 -0.76
N GLN A 60 5.82 0.30 -0.19
CA GLN A 60 5.73 1.41 0.76
C GLN A 60 6.80 1.32 1.86
N VAL A 61 7.38 2.46 2.24
CA VAL A 61 8.54 2.46 3.14
C VAL A 61 8.24 1.83 4.50
N SER A 62 6.99 1.92 4.96
CA SER A 62 6.50 1.32 6.21
C SER A 62 6.37 -0.21 6.16
N ASN A 63 6.44 -0.83 4.98
CA ASN A 63 6.48 -2.29 4.82
C ASN A 63 7.89 -2.87 4.92
N TRP A 64 8.89 -2.08 5.34
CA TRP A 64 10.28 -2.51 5.40
C TRP A 64 10.89 -2.34 6.78
N VAL A 65 11.76 -3.29 7.13
CA VAL A 65 12.75 -3.17 8.20
C VAL A 65 14.14 -3.23 7.62
N PHE A 66 15.02 -2.39 8.14
CA PHE A 66 16.41 -2.28 7.73
C PHE A 66 17.33 -2.39 8.96
N THR A 67 18.03 -3.51 9.06
CA THR A 67 18.95 -3.81 10.17
C THR A 67 20.21 -4.46 9.61
N GLU A 68 21.40 -4.10 10.09
CA GLU A 68 22.66 -4.76 9.70
C GLU A 68 22.83 -4.84 8.16
N ASP A 69 22.47 -3.76 7.46
CA ASP A 69 22.45 -3.68 5.98
C ASP A 69 21.58 -4.73 5.29
N ARG A 70 20.60 -5.29 5.99
CA ARG A 70 19.64 -6.27 5.47
C ARG A 70 18.24 -5.68 5.45
N LEU A 71 17.64 -5.72 4.26
CA LEU A 71 16.25 -5.39 4.04
C LEU A 71 15.34 -6.58 4.34
N ARG A 72 14.30 -6.37 5.13
CA ARG A 72 13.27 -7.35 5.44
C ARG A 72 11.90 -6.78 5.10
N TYR A 73 11.10 -7.55 4.37
CA TYR A 73 9.74 -7.17 4.00
C TYR A 73 8.74 -7.58 5.07
N LEU A 74 7.83 -6.68 5.39
CA LEU A 74 6.81 -6.79 6.42
C LEU A 74 5.48 -6.35 5.83
N ASP A 75 4.86 -7.25 5.10
CA ASP A 75 3.51 -7.05 4.63
C ASP A 75 2.65 -8.26 5.01
N VAL A 76 1.54 -7.95 5.69
CA VAL A 76 0.52 -8.93 6.10
C VAL A 76 -0.65 -8.95 5.13
N THR A 77 -0.58 -8.19 4.03
CA THR A 77 -1.58 -8.23 2.97
C THR A 77 -1.49 -9.54 2.18
N THR A 78 -2.50 -9.79 1.35
CA THR A 78 -2.50 -10.96 0.48
C THR A 78 -1.48 -10.77 -0.64
N PRO A 79 -0.60 -11.77 -0.91
CA PRO A 79 0.39 -11.69 -1.97
C PRO A 79 -0.22 -11.28 -3.32
N MET A 80 0.36 -10.26 -3.94
CA MET A 80 -0.09 -9.76 -5.24
C MET A 80 0.45 -10.67 -6.34
N THR A 81 -0.36 -11.63 -6.75
CA THR A 81 -0.01 -12.61 -7.78
C THR A 81 -1.02 -12.60 -8.92
N PHE A 82 -0.54 -12.91 -10.12
CA PHE A 82 -1.31 -12.87 -11.36
C PHE A 82 -1.19 -14.20 -12.12
N ASP A 83 -2.26 -14.57 -12.80
CA ASP A 83 -2.25 -15.69 -13.75
C ASP A 83 -1.53 -15.31 -15.06
N PRO A 84 -1.27 -16.26 -15.97
CA PRO A 84 -0.64 -15.99 -17.26
C PRO A 84 -1.40 -15.00 -18.16
N ASP A 85 -2.69 -14.77 -17.92
CA ASP A 85 -3.51 -13.79 -18.65
C ASP A 85 -3.47 -12.40 -17.98
N GLY A 86 -2.70 -12.25 -16.90
CA GLY A 86 -2.53 -11.01 -16.15
C GLY A 86 -3.68 -10.68 -15.20
N LYS A 87 -4.56 -11.65 -14.90
CA LYS A 87 -5.65 -11.47 -13.95
C LYS A 87 -5.15 -11.69 -12.52
N PRO A 88 -5.51 -10.82 -11.57
CA PRO A 88 -5.18 -11.05 -10.15
C PRO A 88 -5.74 -12.39 -9.67
N LEU A 89 -4.90 -13.18 -8.99
CA LEU A 89 -5.30 -14.41 -8.30
C LEU A 89 -5.93 -14.11 -6.92
N LEU A 90 -5.74 -12.90 -6.43
CA LEU A 90 -6.41 -12.36 -5.27
C LEU A 90 -7.92 -12.26 -5.50
N ASP A 91 -8.71 -12.74 -4.53
CA ASP A 91 -10.15 -12.53 -4.54
C ASP A 91 -10.49 -11.07 -4.25
N LEU A 92 -10.77 -10.32 -5.32
CA LEU A 92 -11.13 -8.91 -5.26
C LEU A 92 -12.49 -8.68 -4.58
N ASP A 93 -13.37 -9.69 -4.53
CA ASP A 93 -14.69 -9.54 -3.90
C ASP A 93 -14.57 -9.31 -2.39
N VAL A 94 -13.50 -9.81 -1.76
CA VAL A 94 -13.18 -9.54 -0.34
C VAL A 94 -12.98 -8.04 -0.11
N PHE A 95 -12.30 -7.34 -1.01
CA PHE A 95 -12.09 -5.89 -0.92
C PHE A 95 -13.38 -5.12 -1.24
N LEU A 96 -14.09 -5.55 -2.29
CA LEU A 96 -15.35 -4.92 -2.73
C LEU A 96 -16.46 -5.08 -1.69
N ALA A 97 -16.40 -6.10 -0.82
CA ALA A 97 -17.37 -6.32 0.23
C ALA A 97 -17.46 -5.15 1.23
N ALA A 98 -16.41 -4.34 1.36
CA ALA A 98 -16.41 -3.14 2.20
C ALA A 98 -17.23 -1.96 1.62
N TYR A 99 -17.65 -2.06 0.35
CA TYR A 99 -18.37 -1.01 -0.37
C TYR A 99 -19.86 -1.33 -0.53
N PRO A 100 -20.71 -0.29 -0.78
CA PRO A 100 -22.13 -0.49 -1.05
C PRO A 100 -22.37 -1.49 -2.17
N TRP A 101 -23.27 -2.45 -1.92
CA TRP A 101 -23.53 -3.56 -2.84
C TRP A 101 -23.84 -3.11 -4.28
N ALA A 102 -24.58 -2.01 -4.44
CA ALA A 102 -24.95 -1.45 -5.74
C ALA A 102 -23.76 -0.93 -6.55
N LEU A 103 -22.65 -0.59 -5.89
CA LEU A 103 -21.44 -0.07 -6.53
C LEU A 103 -20.38 -1.14 -6.76
N ARG A 104 -20.51 -2.34 -6.17
CA ARG A 104 -19.48 -3.39 -6.25
C ARG A 104 -19.15 -3.80 -7.67
N GLY A 105 -20.17 -3.97 -8.52
CA GLY A 105 -19.96 -4.34 -9.93
C GLY A 105 -19.18 -3.28 -10.72
N VAL A 106 -19.49 -2.01 -10.50
CA VAL A 106 -18.79 -0.88 -11.16
C VAL A 106 -17.35 -0.79 -10.66
N LEU A 107 -17.14 -0.84 -9.34
CA LEU A 107 -15.81 -0.79 -8.75
C LEU A 107 -14.95 -1.99 -9.15
N GLY A 108 -15.52 -3.19 -9.15
CA GLY A 108 -14.83 -4.42 -9.55
C GLY A 108 -14.47 -4.45 -11.04
N ARG A 109 -15.28 -3.84 -11.91
CA ARG A 109 -14.99 -3.81 -13.35
C ARG A 109 -14.00 -2.74 -13.76
N PHE A 110 -14.10 -1.54 -13.17
CA PHE A 110 -13.40 -0.35 -13.68
C PHE A 110 -12.29 0.17 -12.77
N VAL A 111 -12.27 -0.17 -11.49
CA VAL A 111 -11.29 0.36 -10.52
C VAL A 111 -10.31 -0.71 -10.05
N ALA A 112 -10.83 -1.85 -9.57
CA ALA A 112 -10.01 -2.87 -8.92
C ALA A 112 -8.90 -3.44 -9.83
N PRO A 113 -9.13 -3.77 -11.11
CA PRO A 113 -8.08 -4.32 -11.96
C PRO A 113 -6.95 -3.33 -12.21
N GLY A 114 -7.28 -2.05 -12.43
CA GLY A 114 -6.29 -0.99 -12.67
C GLY A 114 -5.40 -0.73 -11.45
N VAL A 115 -6.01 -0.68 -10.26
CA VAL A 115 -5.27 -0.49 -9.00
C VAL A 115 -4.34 -1.67 -8.74
N ILE A 116 -4.83 -2.90 -8.85
CA ILE A 116 -4.01 -4.09 -8.53
C ILE A 116 -2.92 -4.31 -9.58
N SER A 117 -3.23 -4.13 -10.87
CA SER A 117 -2.22 -4.27 -11.93
C SER A 117 -1.12 -3.21 -11.89
N ALA A 118 -1.32 -2.07 -11.21
CA ALA A 118 -0.25 -1.09 -11.03
C ALA A 118 0.92 -1.65 -10.19
N TYR A 119 0.65 -2.55 -9.24
CA TYR A 119 1.66 -3.10 -8.34
C TYR A 119 2.60 -4.14 -8.96
N ARG A 120 2.36 -4.55 -10.21
CA ARG A 120 3.26 -5.46 -10.94
C ARG A 120 4.23 -4.74 -11.86
N ASP A 121 3.95 -3.47 -12.16
CA ASP A 121 4.84 -2.64 -12.97
C ASP A 121 5.89 -2.00 -12.04
N PRO A 122 7.19 -2.32 -12.20
CA PRO A 122 8.22 -1.83 -11.30
C PRO A 122 8.28 -0.29 -11.22
N ARG A 123 8.01 0.41 -12.33
CA ARG A 123 8.03 1.87 -12.36
C ARG A 123 6.86 2.44 -11.57
N ASN A 124 5.66 1.90 -11.75
CA ASN A 124 4.48 2.32 -10.99
C ASN A 124 4.67 2.06 -9.49
N VAL A 125 5.27 0.93 -9.11
CA VAL A 125 5.61 0.62 -7.71
C VAL A 125 6.59 1.63 -7.14
N LEU A 126 7.61 2.04 -7.89
CA LEU A 126 8.57 3.06 -7.43
C LEU A 126 7.97 4.47 -7.37
N VAL A 127 7.01 4.79 -8.26
CA VAL A 127 6.21 6.02 -8.16
C VAL A 127 5.37 6.00 -6.89
N ASP A 128 4.68 4.89 -6.58
CA ASP A 128 3.88 4.76 -5.37
C ASP A 128 4.73 4.84 -4.10
N PHE A 129 5.86 4.11 -4.07
CA PHE A 129 6.85 4.20 -2.99
C PHE A 129 7.30 5.64 -2.74
N THR A 130 7.69 6.35 -3.80
CA THR A 130 8.16 7.73 -3.69
C THR A 130 7.05 8.68 -3.21
N ALA A 131 5.83 8.50 -3.71
CA ALA A 131 4.67 9.26 -3.25
C ALA A 131 4.25 8.92 -1.82
N ASN A 132 4.50 7.70 -1.36
CA ASN A 132 4.24 7.26 0.01
C ASN A 132 5.13 7.99 1.02
N LEU A 133 6.32 8.45 0.65
CA LEU A 133 7.16 9.31 1.51
C LEU A 133 6.44 10.59 1.93
N LEU A 134 5.59 11.16 1.06
CA LEU A 134 4.76 12.32 1.41
C LEU A 134 3.71 11.97 2.48
N LYS A 135 3.17 10.74 2.47
CA LYS A 135 2.23 10.26 3.48
C LYS A 135 2.93 10.05 4.84
N GLU A 136 4.19 9.64 4.80
CA GLU A 136 5.04 9.36 5.97
C GLU A 136 5.75 10.61 6.55
N GLN A 137 5.41 11.80 6.06
CA GLN A 137 6.05 13.08 6.44
C GLN A 137 7.57 13.11 6.16
N LEU A 138 7.99 12.46 5.08
CA LEU A 138 9.37 12.36 4.60
C LEU A 138 9.56 13.11 3.27
N ALA A 139 8.97 14.31 3.16
CA ALA A 139 9.00 15.07 1.91
C ALA A 139 10.42 15.40 1.42
N ASP A 140 11.35 15.64 2.35
CA ASP A 140 12.75 15.95 2.04
C ASP A 140 13.50 14.77 1.39
N TRP A 141 12.99 13.54 1.56
CA TRP A 141 13.53 12.34 0.93
C TRP A 141 13.07 12.11 -0.51
N VAL A 142 12.03 12.82 -0.97
CA VAL A 142 11.46 12.62 -2.31
C VAL A 142 12.50 12.80 -3.43
N PRO A 143 13.36 13.84 -3.44
CA PRO A 143 14.39 13.98 -4.48
C PRO A 143 15.39 12.82 -4.49
N ALA A 144 15.83 12.36 -3.31
CA ALA A 144 16.74 11.23 -3.17
C ALA A 144 16.11 9.92 -3.66
N ALA A 145 14.84 9.68 -3.31
CA ALA A 145 14.09 8.51 -3.76
C ALA A 145 13.86 8.50 -5.28
N ILE A 146 13.55 9.66 -5.90
CA ILE A 146 13.47 9.80 -7.36
C ILE A 146 14.82 9.44 -8.00
N ALA A 147 15.92 9.98 -7.47
CA ALA A 147 17.25 9.74 -7.99
C ALA A 147 17.68 8.26 -7.87
N ALA A 148 17.32 7.58 -6.78
CA ALA A 148 17.54 6.15 -6.60
C ALA A 148 16.69 5.32 -7.59
N ALA A 149 15.39 5.63 -7.69
CA ALA A 149 14.47 4.94 -8.59
C ALA A 149 14.88 5.05 -10.06
N ASN A 150 15.26 6.25 -10.51
CA ASN A 150 15.63 6.51 -11.91
C ASN A 150 16.90 5.79 -12.39
N ARG A 151 17.65 5.14 -11.49
CA ARG A 151 18.76 4.28 -11.88
C ARG A 151 18.30 2.94 -12.44
N VAL A 152 17.11 2.50 -12.04
CA VAL A 152 16.62 1.14 -12.30
C VAL A 152 15.36 1.08 -13.15
N VAL A 153 14.69 2.20 -13.39
CA VAL A 153 13.51 2.26 -14.26
C VAL A 153 13.62 3.28 -15.38
N SER A 154 12.87 3.02 -16.45
CA SER A 154 12.66 3.89 -17.59
C SER A 154 11.18 3.85 -18.01
N PRO A 155 10.55 4.97 -18.43
CA PRO A 155 11.12 6.32 -18.48
C PRO A 155 11.39 6.90 -17.09
N ALA A 156 12.27 7.90 -17.02
CA ALA A 156 12.57 8.58 -15.76
C ALA A 156 11.30 9.15 -15.11
N ILE A 157 11.25 9.07 -13.79
CA ILE A 157 10.25 9.65 -12.90
C ILE A 157 10.67 11.08 -12.57
N ASP A 158 9.71 12.00 -12.56
CA ASP A 158 9.94 13.40 -12.17
C ASP A 158 9.09 13.81 -10.96
N SER A 159 9.45 14.94 -10.34
CA SER A 159 8.75 15.45 -9.16
C SER A 159 7.30 15.85 -9.42
N ASP A 160 6.98 16.32 -10.62
CA ASP A 160 5.63 16.74 -10.99
C ASP A 160 4.71 15.52 -11.14
N GLU A 161 5.24 14.42 -11.66
CA GLU A 161 4.60 13.11 -11.70
C GLU A 161 4.29 12.61 -10.29
N ILE A 162 5.25 12.62 -9.36
CA ILE A 162 5.02 12.21 -7.97
C ILE A 162 3.93 13.07 -7.32
N ALA A 163 4.01 14.40 -7.48
CA ALA A 163 3.03 15.30 -6.89
C ALA A 163 1.63 15.10 -7.49
N ARG A 164 1.54 14.84 -8.80
CA ARG A 164 0.28 14.57 -9.50
C ARG A 164 -0.32 13.23 -9.07
N TYR A 165 0.51 12.19 -9.00
CA TYR A 165 0.13 10.87 -8.52
C TYR A 165 -0.39 10.95 -7.08
N TYR A 166 0.38 11.54 -6.16
CA TYR A 166 -0.02 11.72 -4.76
C TYR A 166 -1.37 12.42 -4.62
N ARG A 167 -1.60 13.53 -5.35
CA ARG A 167 -2.89 14.24 -5.33
C ARG A 167 -4.04 13.39 -5.86
N SER A 168 -3.78 12.61 -6.90
CA SER A 168 -4.82 11.79 -7.56
C SER A 168 -5.19 10.60 -6.69
N ASP A 169 -4.19 9.93 -6.13
CA ASP A 169 -4.34 8.84 -5.17
C ASP A 169 -5.08 9.31 -3.91
N ALA A 170 -4.67 10.45 -3.32
CA ALA A 170 -5.33 11.02 -2.15
C ALA A 170 -6.82 11.33 -2.39
N ARG A 171 -7.20 11.74 -3.61
CA ARG A 171 -8.60 11.97 -4.01
C ARG A 171 -9.36 10.67 -4.17
N LEU A 172 -8.77 9.68 -4.84
CA LEU A 172 -9.36 8.34 -5.01
C LEU A 172 -9.65 7.72 -3.64
N TRP A 173 -8.67 7.70 -2.74
CA TRP A 173 -8.84 7.15 -1.39
C TRP A 173 -9.85 7.92 -0.55
N GLU A 174 -9.94 9.23 -0.71
CA GLU A 174 -10.97 10.03 -0.03
C GLU A 174 -12.38 9.63 -0.49
N VAL A 175 -12.60 9.47 -1.79
CA VAL A 175 -13.88 8.99 -2.34
C VAL A 175 -14.18 7.59 -1.82
N MET A 176 -13.21 6.67 -1.88
CA MET A 176 -13.37 5.30 -1.41
C MET A 176 -13.69 5.23 0.08
N SER A 177 -13.03 6.03 0.91
CA SER A 177 -13.29 6.12 2.36
C SER A 177 -14.69 6.65 2.66
N ARG A 178 -15.17 7.66 1.91
CA ARG A 178 -16.55 8.17 2.01
C ARG A 178 -17.58 7.10 1.65
N LEU A 179 -17.35 6.33 0.59
CA LEU A 179 -18.23 5.22 0.20
C LEU A 179 -18.31 4.13 1.28
N ARG A 180 -17.18 3.73 1.86
CA ARG A 180 -17.13 2.76 2.97
C ARG A 180 -17.85 3.29 4.22
N SER A 181 -17.69 4.58 4.51
CA SER A 181 -18.39 5.24 5.62
C SER A 181 -19.91 5.28 5.41
N ALA A 182 -20.35 5.52 4.17
CA ALA A 182 -21.76 5.48 3.79
C ALA A 182 -22.34 4.05 3.90
N ASP A 183 -21.62 3.02 3.44
CA ASP A 183 -22.07 1.64 3.62
C ASP A 183 -22.19 1.28 5.10
N ARG A 184 -21.20 1.63 5.91
CA ARG A 184 -21.26 1.42 7.36
C ARG A 184 -22.49 2.06 7.99
N TRP A 185 -22.81 3.30 7.61
CA TRP A 185 -24.01 3.97 8.08
C TRP A 185 -25.28 3.24 7.64
N TRP A 186 -25.37 2.84 6.37
CA TRP A 186 -26.51 2.12 5.82
C TRP A 186 -26.73 0.76 6.51
N GLN A 187 -25.67 -0.04 6.66
CA GLN A 187 -25.74 -1.34 7.32
C GLN A 187 -26.19 -1.19 8.77
N ARG A 188 -25.64 -0.22 9.51
CA ARG A 188 -25.98 -0.01 10.93
C ARG A 188 -27.36 0.61 11.16
N LYS A 189 -27.73 1.63 10.37
CA LYS A 189 -28.93 2.45 10.62
C LYS A 189 -30.16 1.97 9.85
N VAL A 190 -29.99 1.47 8.63
CA VAL A 190 -31.12 1.01 7.80
C VAL A 190 -31.30 -0.49 7.90
N ARG A 191 -30.23 -1.28 7.70
CA ARG A 191 -30.32 -2.75 7.74
C ARG A 191 -30.18 -3.36 9.13
N ARG A 192 -29.75 -2.56 10.12
CA ARG A 192 -29.48 -2.99 11.51
C ARG A 192 -28.56 -4.22 11.59
N ARG A 193 -27.54 -4.26 10.73
CA ARG A 193 -26.51 -5.31 10.68
C ARG A 193 -25.17 -4.79 11.18
N THR A 194 -24.36 -5.70 11.71
CA THR A 194 -22.95 -5.43 12.03
C THR A 194 -22.18 -5.14 10.74
N TYR A 195 -21.33 -4.12 10.78
CA TYR A 195 -20.41 -3.80 9.68
C TYR A 195 -19.04 -4.39 10.05
N PRO A 196 -18.56 -5.44 9.35
CA PRO A 196 -17.43 -6.24 9.80
C PRO A 196 -16.06 -5.62 9.48
N PHE A 197 -16.02 -4.49 8.76
CA PHE A 197 -14.76 -3.87 8.36
C PHE A 197 -14.35 -2.74 9.31
N LEU A 198 -13.05 -2.71 9.65
CA LEU A 198 -12.43 -1.56 10.28
C LEU A 198 -12.30 -0.43 9.26
N LEU A 199 -12.75 0.77 9.63
CA LEU A 199 -12.52 1.97 8.84
C LEU A 199 -11.32 2.73 9.42
N PRO A 200 -10.40 3.20 8.57
CA PRO A 200 -9.25 3.98 9.04
C PRO A 200 -9.72 5.25 9.78
N GLY A 201 -8.91 5.66 10.76
CA GLY A 201 -9.11 6.93 11.48
C GLY A 201 -8.88 8.15 10.59
N ARG A 202 -8.96 9.35 11.17
CA ARG A 202 -8.60 10.57 10.44
C ARG A 202 -7.09 10.56 10.17
N VAL A 203 -6.70 10.62 8.91
CA VAL A 203 -5.30 10.81 8.49
C VAL A 203 -4.94 12.28 8.70
N GLN A 204 -3.88 12.57 9.45
CA GLN A 204 -3.26 13.89 9.46
C GLN A 204 -2.46 14.00 8.15
N ARG A 205 -2.88 14.92 7.27
CA ARG A 205 -2.21 15.22 6.00
C ARG A 205 -1.38 16.48 6.17
#